data_AF-A0A178WBR1-F1
#
_entry.id   AF-A0A178WBR1-F1
#
_cell.length_a   1.000
_cell.length_b   1.000
_cell.length_c   1.000
_cell.angle_alpha   90.00
_cell.angle_beta   90.00
_cell.angle_gamma   90.00
#
_symmetry.space_group_name_H-M   'P 1'
#
loop_
_entity.id
_entity.type
_entity.pdbx_description
1 polymer ?
#
loop_
_entity_poly.entity_id
_entity_poly.type
_entity_poly.pdbx_seq_one_letter_code
_entity_poly.pdbx_strand_id
1 'polypeptide(L)'
;MIKAVDDLRTLNKTLYISPPNNILSMNEMVTLWEKKIGKSLEKTHISEEQILKSIQVPIDVFKSINHAVFVKGDQTSFTIEPWFGEEASVLYPDVKYTSIDEYLSQFT
;
A
#
# COMPACT_ATOMS: atom_id res chain seq x y z
N MET A 1 16.14 -1.77 0.08
CA MET A 1 16.57 -1.74 -1.33
C MET A 1 18.03 -2.12 -1.52
N ILE A 2 18.97 -1.62 -0.70
CA ILE A 2 20.41 -1.97 -0.84
C ILE A 2 20.66 -3.49 -0.83
N LYS A 3 19.95 -4.25 0.02
CA LYS A 3 20.07 -5.72 0.10
C LYS A 3 19.79 -6.48 -1.21
N ALA A 4 19.00 -5.92 -2.12
CA ALA A 4 18.63 -6.57 -3.37
C ALA A 4 19.56 -6.23 -4.54
N VAL A 5 20.46 -5.26 -4.38
CA VAL A 5 21.32 -4.81 -5.49
C VAL A 5 22.25 -5.92 -5.98
N ASP A 6 22.83 -6.68 -5.04
CA ASP A 6 23.78 -7.76 -5.33
C ASP A 6 23.19 -9.16 -5.13
N ASP A 7 21.88 -9.28 -4.88
CA ASP A 7 21.21 -10.57 -4.68
C ASP A 7 20.81 -11.18 -6.04
N LEU A 8 21.46 -12.28 -6.40
CA LEU A 8 21.17 -13.00 -7.64
C LEU A 8 19.71 -13.49 -7.73
N ARG A 9 19.02 -13.67 -6.60
CA ARG A 9 17.60 -14.06 -6.57
C ARG A 9 16.69 -12.98 -7.14
N THR A 10 17.12 -11.71 -7.12
CA THR A 10 16.37 -10.57 -7.68
C THR A 10 16.83 -10.16 -9.07
N LEU A 11 17.82 -10.84 -9.66
CA LEU A 11 18.32 -10.52 -11.00
C LEU A 11 17.21 -10.67 -12.05
N ASN A 12 16.94 -9.60 -12.80
CA ASN A 12 15.89 -9.54 -13.82
C ASN A 12 14.47 -9.84 -13.30
N LYS A 13 14.22 -9.59 -12.00
CA LYS A 13 12.89 -9.74 -11.38
C LYS A 13 12.39 -8.42 -10.80
N THR A 14 11.08 -8.29 -10.69
CA THR A 14 10.44 -7.22 -9.93
C THR A 14 10.43 -7.59 -8.44
N LEU A 15 10.99 -6.73 -7.59
CA LEU A 15 10.91 -6.90 -6.14
C LEU A 15 9.68 -6.16 -5.60
N TYR A 16 8.72 -6.91 -5.09
CA TYR A 16 7.52 -6.38 -4.44
C TYR A 16 7.79 -6.16 -2.94
N ILE A 17 7.22 -5.09 -2.39
CA ILE A 17 7.33 -4.76 -0.96
C ILE A 17 5.93 -4.77 -0.38
N SER A 18 5.53 -5.93 0.14
CA SER A 18 4.19 -6.14 0.70
C SER A 18 4.30 -6.81 2.07
N PRO A 19 4.93 -6.15 3.07
CA PRO A 19 5.13 -6.75 4.36
C PRO A 19 3.77 -7.02 5.04
N PRO A 20 3.54 -8.22 5.62
CA PRO A 20 2.21 -8.66 6.07
C PRO A 20 1.48 -7.68 7.00
N ASN A 21 2.18 -7.02 7.93
CA ASN A 21 1.54 -6.10 8.88
C ASN A 21 1.20 -4.72 8.28
N ASN A 22 1.52 -4.48 7.01
CA ASN A 22 1.25 -3.21 6.33
C ASN A 22 0.26 -3.35 5.15
N ILE A 23 -0.32 -4.54 4.96
CA ILE A 23 -1.38 -4.75 3.97
C ILE A 23 -2.72 -4.48 4.67
N LEU A 24 -3.28 -3.30 4.43
CA LEU A 24 -4.52 -2.84 5.07
C LEU A 24 -5.41 -2.14 4.05
N SER A 25 -6.71 -2.32 4.18
CA SER A 25 -7.71 -1.50 3.51
C SER A 25 -7.78 -0.10 4.14
N MET A 26 -8.35 0.87 3.42
CA MET A 26 -8.60 2.20 3.97
C MET A 26 -9.50 2.19 5.20
N ASN A 27 -10.44 1.24 5.29
CA ASN A 27 -11.32 1.10 6.46
C ASN A 27 -10.55 0.63 7.70
N GLU A 28 -9.63 -0.33 7.54
CA GLU A 28 -8.76 -0.79 8.63
C GLU A 28 -7.81 0.31 9.07
N MET A 29 -7.21 1.05 8.12
CA MET A 29 -6.37 2.22 8.40
C MET A 29 -7.12 3.27 9.22
N VAL A 30 -8.35 3.61 8.83
CA VAL A 30 -9.19 4.58 9.56
C VAL A 30 -9.54 4.06 10.95
N THR A 31 -9.91 2.79 11.07
CA THR A 31 -10.24 2.18 12.38
C THR A 31 -9.04 2.22 13.33
N LEU A 32 -7.85 1.89 12.81
CA LEU A 32 -6.60 1.96 13.56
C LEU A 32 -6.30 3.39 14.02
N TRP A 33 -6.53 4.37 13.14
CA TRP A 33 -6.32 5.78 13.45
C TRP A 33 -7.31 6.31 14.48
N GLU A 34 -8.60 6.02 14.32
CA GLU A 34 -9.67 6.38 15.28
C GLU A 34 -9.37 5.86 16.69
N LYS A 35 -8.86 4.62 16.78
CA LYS A 35 -8.40 4.03 18.05
C LYS A 35 -7.25 4.82 18.69
N LYS A 36 -6.28 5.30 17.89
CA LYS A 36 -5.14 6.08 18.41
C LYS A 36 -5.54 7.46 18.88
N ILE A 37 -6.39 8.16 18.14
CA ILE A 37 -6.83 9.51 18.49
C ILE A 37 -7.97 9.53 19.54
N GLY A 38 -8.55 8.36 19.86
CA GLY A 38 -9.66 8.21 20.80
C GLY A 38 -10.95 8.91 20.36
N LYS A 39 -11.14 9.09 19.04
CA LYS A 39 -12.26 9.82 18.44
C LYS A 39 -12.70 9.16 17.14
N SER A 40 -14.00 9.15 16.90
CA SER A 40 -14.57 8.75 15.62
C SER A 40 -14.46 9.88 14.60
N LEU A 41 -14.14 9.54 13.36
CA LEU A 41 -14.09 10.42 12.21
C LEU A 41 -15.43 10.35 11.45
N GLU A 42 -15.84 11.49 10.91
CA GLU A 42 -16.92 11.52 9.92
C GLU A 42 -16.42 10.88 8.62
N LYS A 43 -17.19 9.95 8.08
CA LYS A 43 -16.81 9.13 6.91
C LYS A 43 -17.78 9.44 5.76
N THR A 44 -17.22 9.80 4.62
CA THR A 44 -17.99 9.98 3.38
C THR A 44 -17.56 8.91 2.39
N HIS A 45 -18.53 8.16 1.88
CA HIS A 45 -18.31 7.20 0.81
C HIS A 45 -18.58 7.87 -0.54
N ILE A 46 -17.66 7.68 -1.48
CA ILE A 46 -17.74 8.23 -2.83
C ILE A 46 -17.76 7.06 -3.80
N SER A 47 -18.68 7.07 -4.77
CA SER A 47 -18.75 6.00 -5.78
C SER A 47 -17.59 6.09 -6.76
N GLU A 48 -17.24 4.98 -7.40
CA GLU A 48 -16.21 4.96 -8.44
C GLU A 48 -16.56 5.93 -9.59
N GLU A 49 -17.82 5.98 -10.02
CA GLU A 49 -18.28 6.86 -11.10
C GLU A 49 -18.09 8.34 -10.75
N GLN A 50 -18.31 8.71 -9.50
CA GLN A 50 -18.07 10.07 -9.03
C GLN A 50 -16.58 10.42 -9.07
N ILE A 51 -15.71 9.49 -8.65
CA ILE A 51 -14.26 9.66 -8.71
C ILE A 51 -13.82 9.83 -10.16
N LEU A 52 -14.25 8.95 -11.07
CA LEU A 52 -13.90 9.00 -12.49
C LEU A 52 -14.32 10.30 -13.16
N LYS A 53 -15.53 10.81 -12.87
CA LYS A 53 -15.99 12.11 -13.37
C LYS A 53 -15.17 13.30 -12.85
N SER A 54 -14.53 13.14 -11.69
CA SER A 54 -13.73 14.19 -11.04
C SER A 54 -12.28 14.24 -11.52
N ILE A 55 -11.81 13.25 -12.29
CA ILE A 55 -10.45 13.17 -12.81
C ILE A 55 -10.36 13.97 -14.12
N GLN A 56 -9.57 15.05 -14.12
CA GLN A 56 -9.22 15.79 -15.33
C GLN A 56 -7.73 15.57 -15.70
N VAL A 57 -7.46 14.72 -16.69
CA VAL A 57 -6.08 14.46 -17.16
C VAL A 57 -5.63 15.59 -18.11
N PRO A 58 -4.37 16.08 -18.02
CA PRO A 58 -3.26 15.60 -17.20
C PRO A 58 -3.10 16.29 -15.83
N ILE A 59 -4.05 17.13 -15.42
CA ILE A 59 -3.91 17.96 -14.21
C ILE A 59 -4.07 17.12 -12.92
N ASP A 60 -4.94 16.11 -12.95
CA ASP A 60 -5.35 15.32 -11.77
C ASP A 60 -4.66 13.94 -11.66
N VAL A 61 -3.37 13.82 -11.98
CA VAL A 61 -2.64 12.53 -11.92
C VAL A 61 -2.77 11.86 -10.55
N PHE A 62 -2.77 12.63 -9.45
CA PHE A 62 -2.94 12.08 -8.10
C PHE A 62 -4.31 11.43 -7.89
N LYS A 63 -5.39 11.96 -8.47
CA LYS A 63 -6.71 11.32 -8.38
C LYS A 63 -6.73 10.01 -9.16
N SER A 64 -6.10 9.97 -10.33
CA SER A 64 -5.95 8.73 -11.11
C SER A 64 -5.15 7.67 -10.35
N ILE A 65 -4.05 8.05 -9.69
CA ILE A 65 -3.25 7.14 -8.86
C ILE A 65 -4.08 6.63 -7.67
N ASN A 66 -4.79 7.53 -6.97
CA ASN A 66 -5.63 7.15 -5.84
C ASN A 66 -6.78 6.22 -6.26
N HIS A 67 -7.35 6.42 -7.45
CA HIS A 67 -8.35 5.51 -8.00
C HIS A 67 -7.76 4.12 -8.26
N ALA A 68 -6.60 4.03 -8.92
CA ALA A 68 -5.90 2.77 -9.15
C ALA A 68 -5.59 2.03 -7.84
N VAL A 69 -5.08 2.74 -6.82
CA VAL A 69 -4.69 2.14 -5.53
C VAL A 69 -5.90 1.77 -4.67
N PHE A 70 -6.82 2.70 -4.42
CA PHE A 70 -7.86 2.54 -3.40
C PHE A 70 -9.20 2.01 -3.93
N VAL A 71 -9.44 2.08 -5.24
CA VAL A 71 -10.70 1.59 -5.86
C VAL A 71 -10.45 0.31 -6.66
N LYS A 72 -9.42 0.30 -7.52
CA LYS A 72 -9.07 -0.91 -8.29
C LYS A 72 -8.23 -1.92 -7.49
N GLY A 73 -7.50 -1.45 -6.47
CA GLY A 73 -6.68 -2.32 -5.64
C GLY A 73 -5.43 -2.80 -6.35
N ASP A 74 -4.88 -2.00 -7.28
CA ASP A 74 -3.78 -2.41 -8.18
C ASP A 74 -2.49 -2.85 -7.46
N GLN A 75 -2.35 -2.55 -6.16
CA GLN A 75 -1.21 -3.00 -5.35
C GLN A 75 -1.37 -4.43 -4.80
N THR A 76 -2.60 -4.97 -4.74
CA THR A 76 -2.92 -6.25 -4.09
C THR A 76 -3.82 -7.16 -4.91
N SER A 77 -4.24 -6.74 -6.11
CA SER A 77 -5.20 -7.45 -6.97
C SER A 77 -4.59 -8.62 -7.76
N PHE A 78 -3.31 -8.94 -7.56
CA PHE A 78 -2.58 -9.97 -8.29
C PHE A 78 -1.74 -10.86 -7.35
N THR A 79 -1.37 -12.04 -7.86
CA THR A 79 -0.42 -12.95 -7.21
C THR A 79 0.97 -12.74 -7.79
N ILE A 80 1.98 -12.70 -6.93
CA ILE A 80 3.38 -12.62 -7.36
C ILE A 80 3.82 -14.02 -7.79
N GLU A 81 4.08 -14.21 -9.08
CA GLU A 81 4.59 -15.48 -9.59
C GLU A 81 6.14 -15.54 -9.50
N PRO A 82 6.73 -16.68 -9.10
CA PRO A 82 8.18 -16.79 -8.88
C PRO A 82 9.07 -16.48 -10.09
N TRP A 83 8.53 -16.57 -11.30
CA TRP A 83 9.30 -16.39 -12.55
C TRP A 83 9.54 -14.91 -12.90
N PHE A 84 8.70 -13.98 -12.43
CA PHE A 84 8.86 -12.54 -12.69
C PHE A 84 9.03 -11.69 -11.44
N GLY A 85 8.69 -12.22 -10.25
CA GLY A 85 8.68 -11.43 -9.04
C GLY A 85 9.17 -12.17 -7.81
N GLU A 86 9.63 -11.38 -6.83
CA GLU A 86 9.96 -11.83 -5.48
C GLU A 86 9.31 -10.87 -4.48
N GLU A 87 8.96 -11.35 -3.28
CA GLU A 87 8.46 -10.50 -2.19
C GLU A 87 9.57 -10.25 -1.17
N ALA A 88 9.81 -8.99 -0.83
CA ALA A 88 10.95 -8.56 -0.04
C ALA A 88 10.93 -9.07 1.41
N SER A 89 9.78 -9.11 2.07
CA SER A 89 9.67 -9.60 3.46
C SER A 89 9.89 -11.11 3.57
N VAL A 90 9.57 -11.88 2.52
CA VAL A 90 9.91 -13.30 2.40
C VAL A 90 11.41 -13.49 2.10
N LEU A 91 11.96 -12.68 1.21
CA LEU A 91 13.34 -12.82 0.75
C LEU A 91 14.38 -12.36 1.79
N TYR A 92 14.00 -11.38 2.63
CA TYR A 92 14.83 -10.78 3.67
C TYR A 92 14.10 -10.75 5.02
N PRO A 93 13.82 -11.92 5.63
CA PRO A 93 13.03 -12.01 6.86
C PRO A 93 13.73 -11.39 8.08
N ASP A 94 15.04 -11.14 7.98
CA ASP A 94 15.84 -10.51 9.02
C ASP A 94 15.72 -8.97 9.03
N VAL A 95 15.13 -8.37 7.99
CA VAL A 95 14.88 -6.93 7.93
C VAL A 95 13.66 -6.59 8.77
N LYS A 96 13.89 -5.90 9.88
CA LYS A 96 12.81 -5.30 10.68
C LYS A 96 12.24 -4.10 9.93
N TYR A 97 10.95 -4.16 9.60
CA TYR A 97 10.20 -3.06 9.01
C TYR A 97 9.30 -2.43 10.07
N THR A 98 9.06 -1.12 9.95
CA THR A 98 8.11 -0.40 10.79
C THR A 98 6.69 -0.73 10.34
N SER A 99 5.85 -1.17 11.28
CA SER A 99 4.43 -1.41 10.99
C SER A 99 3.66 -0.10 10.83
N ILE A 100 2.50 -0.16 10.16
CA ILE A 100 1.61 1.03 10.08
C ILE A 100 1.17 1.50 11.47
N ASP A 101 0.93 0.57 12.41
CA ASP A 101 0.58 0.91 13.78
C ASP A 101 1.70 1.68 14.51
N GLU A 102 2.95 1.22 14.39
CA GLU A 102 4.11 1.92 14.94
C GLU A 102 4.33 3.28 14.27
N TYR A 103 4.17 3.36 12.95
CA TYR A 103 4.32 4.60 12.20
C TYR A 103 3.29 5.65 12.62
N LEU A 104 2.01 5.27 12.71
CA LEU A 104 0.94 6.18 13.11
C LEU A 104 1.10 6.67 14.55
N SER A 105 1.73 5.88 15.43
CA SER A 105 2.02 6.29 16.81
C SER A 105 2.97 7.50 16.90
N GLN A 106 3.66 7.88 15.83
CA GLN A 106 4.52 9.07 15.82
C GLN A 106 3.71 10.38 15.75
N PHE A 107 2.41 10.30 15.46
CA PHE A 107 1.52 11.44 15.28
C PHE A 107 0.49 11.61 16.42
N THR A 108 0.50 10.72 17.41
CA THR A 108 -0.45 10.67 18.53
C THR A 108 0.28 10.40 19.83
#